data_AF-A0A1X7TQE2-F1
#
_entry.id   AF-A0A1X7TQE2-F1
#
_cell.length_a   1.000
_cell.length_b   1.000
_cell.length_c   1.000
_cell.angle_alpha   90.00
_cell.angle_beta   90.00
_cell.angle_gamma   90.00
#
_symmetry.space_group_name_H-M   'P 1'
#
loop_
_entity.id
_entity.type
_entity.pdbx_description
1 polymer ?
#
loop_
_entity_poly.entity_id
_entity_poly.type
_entity_poly.pdbx_seq_one_letter_code
_entity_poly.pdbx_strand_id
1 'polypeptide(L)'
;MCSTGKTKYSLTPLNITYSPGVEQLDHEEKQICSVHRILPDVYLHCKGVMIAESRKCGGKLRLMDARKLCRIDVNKTRKIYNHLVSKKLVQPPS
;
A
#
# COMPACT_ATOMS: atom_id res chain seq x y z
N MET A 1 -13.29 37.69 1.22
CA MET A 1 -12.85 37.07 2.48
C MET A 1 -12.31 35.68 2.15
N CYS A 2 -11.00 35.48 2.22
CA CYS A 2 -10.37 34.21 1.85
C CYS A 2 -10.36 33.30 3.09
N SER A 3 -11.33 32.40 3.18
CA SER A 3 -11.43 31.45 4.29
C SER A 3 -10.38 30.35 4.14
N THR A 4 -9.33 30.42 4.94
CA THR A 4 -8.29 29.40 5.10
C THR A 4 -8.89 28.15 5.76
N GLY A 5 -9.51 27.28 4.97
CA GLY A 5 -10.08 26.00 5.41
C GLY A 5 -8.98 24.96 5.69
N LYS A 6 -8.45 24.94 6.91
CA LYS A 6 -7.72 23.78 7.43
C LYS A 6 -8.71 22.61 7.54
N THR A 7 -8.80 21.81 6.49
CA THR A 7 -9.67 20.63 6.43
C THR A 7 -9.27 19.69 7.57
N LYS A 8 -10.14 19.56 8.57
CA LYS A 8 -10.03 18.53 9.59
C LYS A 8 -10.08 17.20 8.85
N TYR A 9 -8.94 16.51 8.76
CA TYR A 9 -8.90 15.14 8.28
C TYR A 9 -9.81 14.33 9.21
N SER A 10 -11.01 14.00 8.75
CA SER A 10 -11.86 13.05 9.44
C SER A 10 -11.05 11.78 9.58
N LEU A 11 -10.80 11.36 10.82
CA LEU A 11 -10.14 10.10 11.18
C LEU A 11 -10.99 8.87 10.82
N THR A 12 -12.04 9.06 10.01
CA THR A 12 -12.93 8.00 9.55
C THR A 12 -12.17 7.09 8.59
N PRO A 13 -12.09 5.79 8.88
CA PRO A 13 -11.47 4.82 7.98
C PRO A 13 -12.13 4.90 6.61
N LEU A 14 -11.33 4.75 5.55
CA LEU A 14 -11.89 4.73 4.20
C LEU A 14 -12.79 3.49 4.08
N ASN A 15 -14.04 3.71 3.67
CA ASN A 15 -14.95 2.61 3.35
C ASN A 15 -14.51 2.00 2.00
N ILE A 16 -13.84 0.87 2.07
CA ILE A 16 -13.34 0.10 0.92
C ILE A 16 -14.31 -1.01 0.49
N THR A 17 -15.46 -1.17 1.17
CA THR A 17 -16.39 -2.31 0.99
C THR A 17 -16.95 -2.42 -0.43
N TYR A 18 -17.12 -1.30 -1.13
CA TYR A 18 -17.61 -1.26 -2.51
C TYR A 18 -16.51 -1.10 -3.55
N SER A 19 -15.24 -1.17 -3.15
CA SER A 19 -14.12 -1.00 -4.08
C SER A 19 -13.79 -2.30 -4.81
N PRO A 20 -13.53 -2.26 -6.12
CA PRO A 20 -13.14 -3.43 -6.88
C PRO A 20 -11.83 -4.01 -6.35
N GLY A 21 -11.76 -5.34 -6.24
CA GLY A 21 -10.58 -6.04 -5.73
C GLY A 21 -10.49 -6.14 -4.21
N VAL A 22 -11.42 -5.53 -3.44
CA VAL A 22 -11.46 -5.70 -1.97
C VAL A 22 -11.65 -7.16 -1.56
N GLU A 23 -12.35 -7.96 -2.37
CA GLU A 23 -12.56 -9.39 -2.12
C GLU A 23 -11.27 -10.22 -2.21
N GLN A 24 -10.29 -9.76 -3.00
CA GLN A 24 -8.98 -10.39 -3.14
C GLN A 24 -8.01 -10.02 -2.00
N LEU A 25 -8.40 -9.07 -1.15
CA LEU A 25 -7.62 -8.62 0.00
C LEU A 25 -7.94 -9.46 1.23
N ASP A 26 -6.89 -9.88 1.93
CA ASP A 26 -7.00 -10.45 3.26
C ASP A 26 -7.51 -9.41 4.28
N HIS A 27 -7.96 -9.90 5.45
CA HIS A 27 -8.43 -9.04 6.53
C HIS A 27 -7.38 -7.97 6.93
N GLU A 28 -6.10 -8.36 7.02
CA GLU A 28 -5.00 -7.44 7.30
C GLU A 28 -4.81 -6.39 6.19
N GLU A 29 -4.93 -6.80 4.92
CA GLU A 29 -4.76 -5.90 3.78
C GLU A 29 -5.94 -4.91 3.69
N LYS A 30 -7.16 -5.36 3.96
CA LYS A 30 -8.35 -4.52 4.12
C LYS A 30 -8.15 -3.49 5.23
N GLN A 31 -7.61 -3.90 6.36
CA GLN A 31 -7.32 -2.97 7.46
C GLN A 31 -6.27 -1.93 7.05
N ILE A 32 -5.19 -2.32 6.36
CA ILE A 32 -4.20 -1.38 5.82
C ILE A 32 -4.87 -0.39 4.86
N CYS A 33 -5.69 -0.87 3.93
CA CYS A 33 -6.38 -0.04 2.95
C CYS A 33 -7.37 0.94 3.61
N SER A 34 -8.12 0.48 4.61
CA SER A 34 -9.08 1.28 5.35
C SER A 34 -8.39 2.35 6.20
N VAL A 35 -7.38 1.98 6.99
CA VAL A 35 -6.63 2.88 7.89
C VAL A 35 -5.76 3.87 7.10
N HIS A 36 -5.05 3.41 6.07
CA HIS A 36 -4.16 4.25 5.26
C HIS A 36 -4.85 4.90 4.07
N ARG A 37 -6.17 4.75 3.94
CA ARG A 37 -6.98 5.29 2.83
C ARG A 37 -6.34 4.96 1.48
N ILE A 38 -6.03 3.69 1.28
CA ILE A 38 -5.51 3.12 0.04
C ILE A 38 -6.69 2.43 -0.62
N LEU A 39 -6.91 2.70 -1.91
CA LEU A 39 -7.90 1.96 -2.67
C LEU A 39 -7.40 0.52 -2.86
N PRO A 40 -8.26 -0.50 -2.69
CA PRO A 40 -7.90 -1.90 -2.92
C PRO A 40 -7.24 -2.14 -4.28
N ASP A 41 -7.76 -1.53 -5.34
CA ASP A 41 -7.20 -1.58 -6.69
C ASP A 41 -5.72 -1.13 -6.73
N VAL A 42 -5.44 0.03 -6.11
CA VAL A 42 -4.10 0.59 -6.02
C VAL A 42 -3.18 -0.29 -5.15
N TYR A 43 -3.71 -0.84 -4.06
CA TYR A 43 -2.96 -1.76 -3.21
C TYR A 43 -2.56 -3.02 -3.98
N LEU A 44 -3.50 -3.63 -4.71
CA LEU A 44 -3.27 -4.82 -5.53
C LEU A 44 -2.23 -4.54 -6.62
N HIS A 45 -2.34 -3.39 -7.28
CA HIS A 45 -1.36 -2.96 -8.28
C HIS A 45 0.04 -2.84 -7.67
N CYS A 46 0.18 -2.11 -6.57
CA CYS A 46 1.45 -1.96 -5.86
C CYS A 46 2.03 -3.31 -5.39
N LYS A 47 1.20 -4.16 -4.78
CA LYS A 47 1.56 -5.52 -4.36
C LYS A 47 2.12 -6.33 -5.54
N GLY A 48 1.41 -6.34 -6.67
CA GLY A 48 1.83 -7.04 -7.87
C GLY A 48 3.19 -6.55 -8.39
N VAL A 49 3.37 -5.23 -8.51
CA VAL A 49 4.63 -4.63 -8.99
C VAL A 49 5.79 -4.94 -8.04
N MET A 50 5.58 -4.82 -6.72
CA MET A 50 6.61 -5.10 -5.72
C MET A 50 7.03 -6.57 -5.72
N ILE A 51 6.08 -7.50 -5.82
CA ILE A 51 6.38 -8.94 -5.89
C ILE A 51 7.09 -9.27 -7.21
N ALA A 52 6.64 -8.70 -8.34
CA ALA A 52 7.25 -8.93 -9.64
C ALA A 52 8.71 -8.44 -9.67
N GLU A 53 8.97 -7.24 -9.17
CA GLU A 53 10.33 -6.68 -9.09
C GLU A 53 11.21 -7.42 -8.08
N SER A 54 10.65 -7.77 -6.91
CA SER A 54 11.32 -8.65 -5.94
C SER A 54 11.77 -9.95 -6.60
N ARG A 55 10.88 -10.59 -7.38
CA ARG A 55 11.16 -11.84 -8.09
C ARG A 55 12.28 -11.68 -9.12
N LYS A 56 12.33 -10.55 -9.85
CA LYS A 56 13.44 -10.25 -10.79
C LYS A 56 14.79 -10.11 -10.08
N CYS A 57 14.80 -9.56 -8.87
CA CYS A 57 15.99 -9.38 -8.05
C CYS A 57 16.28 -10.57 -7.10
N GLY A 58 15.74 -11.77 -7.37
CA GLY A 58 16.01 -12.96 -6.58
C GLY A 58 15.29 -13.01 -5.23
N GLY A 59 14.08 -12.43 -5.16
CA GLY A 59 13.26 -12.34 -3.96
C GLY A 59 13.58 -11.15 -3.05
N LYS A 60 14.50 -10.26 -3.48
CA LYS A 60 14.94 -9.09 -2.70
C LYS A 60 14.42 -7.81 -3.35
N LEU A 61 13.85 -6.91 -2.56
CA LEU A 61 13.42 -5.59 -3.03
C LEU A 61 13.82 -4.54 -2.01
N ARG A 62 14.45 -3.45 -2.46
CA ARG A 62 14.74 -2.33 -1.57
C ARG A 62 13.48 -1.51 -1.38
N LEU A 63 13.25 -1.00 -0.17
CA LEU A 63 12.14 -0.09 0.10
C LEU A 63 12.20 1.18 -0.78
N MET A 64 13.40 1.66 -1.11
CA MET A 64 13.57 2.77 -2.05
C MET A 64 13.04 2.45 -3.45
N ASP A 65 13.32 1.25 -3.96
CA ASP A 65 12.86 0.84 -5.28
C ASP A 65 11.35 0.63 -5.28
N ALA A 66 10.82 0.00 -4.22
CA ALA A 66 9.38 -0.09 -4.00
C ALA A 66 8.68 1.28 -4.07
N ARG A 67 9.27 2.32 -3.45
CA ARG A 67 8.72 3.70 -3.50
C ARG A 67 8.79 4.34 -4.88
N LYS A 68 9.77 3.99 -5.71
CA LYS A 68 9.86 4.50 -7.09
C LYS A 68 8.86 3.80 -8.01
N LEU A 69 8.62 2.51 -7.75
CA LEU A 69 7.71 1.67 -8.52
C LEU A 69 6.24 2.01 -8.23
N CYS A 70 5.92 2.18 -6.94
CA CYS A 70 4.60 2.57 -6.51
C CYS A 70 4.39 4.08 -6.71
N ARG A 71 3.51 4.47 -7.64
CA ARG A 71 3.10 5.87 -7.86
C ARG A 71 2.15 6.40 -6.76
N ILE A 72 2.40 6.04 -5.52
CA ILE A 72 1.63 6.49 -4.35
C ILE A 72 2.56 7.06 -3.28
N ASP A 73 1.96 7.61 -2.23
CA ASP A 73 2.69 8.15 -1.10
C ASP A 73 3.70 7.14 -0.50
N VAL A 74 4.90 7.63 -0.21
CA VAL A 74 6.02 6.83 0.30
C VAL A 74 5.73 6.19 1.67
N ASN A 75 4.87 6.80 2.48
CA ASN A 75 4.47 6.27 3.78
C ASN A 75 3.49 5.10 3.62
N LYS A 76 2.55 5.22 2.67
CA LYS A 76 1.64 4.13 2.29
C LYS A 76 2.40 2.94 1.74
N THR A 77 3.32 3.19 0.80
CA THR A 77 4.18 2.15 0.23
C THR A 77 5.00 1.42 1.30
N ARG A 78 5.53 2.15 2.30
CA ARG A 78 6.23 1.52 3.43
C ARG A 78 5.34 0.56 4.22
N LYS A 79 4.07 0.89 4.43
CA LYS A 79 3.13 0.01 5.15
C LYS A 79 2.84 -1.26 4.34
N ILE A 80 2.61 -1.13 3.03
CA ILE A 80 2.44 -2.27 2.12
C ILE A 80 3.70 -3.14 2.13
N TYR A 81 4.87 -2.53 1.95
CA TYR A 81 6.15 -3.23 1.96
C TYR A 81 6.36 -4.04 3.24
N ASN A 82 6.15 -3.43 4.41
CA ASN A 82 6.30 -4.13 5.68
C ASN A 82 5.35 -5.33 5.79
N HIS A 83 4.11 -5.21 5.29
CA HIS A 83 3.17 -6.33 5.25
C HIS A 83 3.65 -7.45 4.32
N LEU A 84 4.14 -7.11 3.12
CA LEU A 84 4.70 -8.10 2.17
C LEU A 84 5.93 -8.82 2.73
N VAL A 85 6.78 -8.10 3.44
CA VAL A 85 7.94 -8.67 4.15
C VAL A 85 7.49 -9.60 5.26
N SER A 86 6.48 -9.21 6.04
CA SER A 86 5.88 -10.04 7.08
C SER A 86 5.31 -11.35 6.51
N LYS A 87 4.66 -11.29 5.34
CA LYS A 87 4.14 -12.46 4.61
C LYS A 87 5.22 -13.24 3.84
N LYS A 88 6.51 -12.88 3.96
CA LYS A 88 7.64 -13.50 3.24
C LYS A 88 7.51 -13.50 1.72
N LEU A 89 6.71 -12.58 1.16
CA LEU A 89 6.53 -12.41 -0.28
C LEU A 89 7.67 -11.58 -0.89
N VAL A 90 8.27 -10.72 -0.08
CA VAL A 90 9.37 -9.84 -0.45
C VAL A 90 10.40 -9.86 0.68
N GLN A 91 11.69 -9.88 0.35
CA GLN A 91 12.75 -9.78 1.35
C GLN A 91 13.48 -8.44 1.24
N PRO A 92 13.82 -7.79 2.36
CA PRO A 92 14.76 -6.69 2.31
C PRO A 92 16.13 -7.18 1.81
N PRO A 93 16.89 -6.35 1.08
CA PRO A 93 18.30 -6.63 0.86
C PRO A 93 18.98 -6.71 2.24
N SER A 94 19.66 -7.83 2.50
CA SER A 94 20.50 -7.99 3.69
C SER A 94 21.68 -7.03 3.69
#